data_AF-A0A9E7FWC2-F1
#
_entry.id   AF-A0A9E7FWC2-F1
#
_cell.length_a   1.000
_cell.length_b   1.000
_cell.length_c   1.000
_cell.angle_alpha   90.00
_cell.angle_beta   90.00
_cell.angle_gamma   90.00
#
_symmetry.space_group_name_H-M   'P 1'
#
loop_
_entity.id
_entity.type
_entity.pdbx_description
1 polymer ?
#
loop_
_entity_poly.entity_id
_entity_poly.type
_entity_poly.pdbx_seq_one_letter_code
_entity_poly.pdbx_strand_id
1 'polypeptide(L)'
;IPQGLSTAGDCRCRQAIPVGVCGRLDINSNYGLRRSFLPQGERRYIPLQQPTAQRVMIDTVSAGRTTLFVIGSHTNVALFLMTNPHLKTNIEHIYSMGGGVRSKNPTGCCPPDAANPSCKPRQCGDRGNLFTAYTSNPYAEFNMFADPFAAYQVRHSGIPVTLVPLDVTNSIPVSKEFFDAFEQQQETFEAQYCFRSLELTRDTWFGDQFYTSYFMWDSFLSGVAISIMQHGDSYLGENEFAEMEYLNITAVTSNEPYGVNDGSNPFLYGRAIPKFHLQKAGVHSGYVQTGPQDPFCFVKGGGKGKCQTGRIHQGSNSEAVQVLVAQRARPNQDVHSPMNRQFFNSFLDVSVGLLL
;
A
#
# COMPACT_ATOMS: atom_id res chain seq x y z
N ILE A 1 -7.96 9.22 -14.63
CA ILE A 1 -8.81 8.80 -13.49
C ILE A 1 -9.25 10.09 -12.82
N PRO A 2 -10.55 10.41 -12.78
CA PRO A 2 -11.02 11.72 -12.37
C PRO A 2 -10.72 11.94 -10.88
N GLN A 3 -9.71 12.75 -10.58
CA GLN A 3 -9.46 13.31 -9.24
C GLN A 3 -9.97 14.77 -9.13
N GLY A 4 -10.92 15.17 -9.99
CA GLY A 4 -11.37 16.56 -10.07
C GLY A 4 -10.29 17.53 -10.60
N LEU A 5 -10.69 18.79 -10.86
CA LEU A 5 -9.82 19.88 -11.34
C LEU A 5 -9.19 20.70 -10.20
N SER A 6 -9.39 20.31 -8.94
CA SER A 6 -8.86 21.06 -7.80
C SER A 6 -8.01 20.18 -6.90
N THR A 7 -7.02 20.81 -6.28
CA THR A 7 -6.31 20.30 -5.09
C THR A 7 -7.23 20.12 -3.87
N ALA A 8 -8.56 20.25 -4.05
CA ALA A 8 -9.58 20.38 -3.01
C ALA A 8 -10.89 19.58 -3.24
N GLY A 9 -11.00 18.67 -4.24
CA GLY A 9 -12.20 17.85 -4.48
C GLY A 9 -11.91 16.34 -4.54
N ASP A 10 -12.95 15.50 -4.35
CA ASP A 10 -13.18 14.03 -4.54
C ASP A 10 -12.01 13.01 -4.46
N CYS A 11 -10.83 13.44 -4.04
CA CYS A 11 -9.65 12.60 -3.90
C CYS A 11 -9.80 11.77 -2.63
N ARG A 12 -10.14 10.49 -2.79
CA ARG A 12 -10.24 9.52 -1.70
C ARG A 12 -9.01 9.51 -0.79
N CYS A 13 -7.82 9.65 -1.38
CA CYS A 13 -6.56 9.73 -0.63
C CYS A 13 -6.58 10.89 0.37
N ARG A 14 -6.96 12.11 -0.07
CA ARG A 14 -7.11 13.25 0.84
C ARG A 14 -8.17 12.95 1.89
N GLN A 15 -9.35 12.47 1.51
CA GLN A 15 -10.43 12.21 2.46
C GLN A 15 -10.09 11.14 3.52
N ALA A 16 -9.25 10.16 3.17
CA ALA A 16 -8.86 9.08 4.06
C ALA A 16 -7.74 9.46 5.04
N ILE A 17 -6.87 10.41 4.66
CA ILE A 17 -5.77 10.89 5.52
C ILE A 17 -6.32 11.86 6.58
N PRO A 18 -6.14 11.58 7.89
CA PRO A 18 -6.55 12.47 8.96
C PRO A 18 -5.79 13.80 8.90
N VAL A 19 -6.40 14.85 9.42
CA VAL A 19 -5.77 16.17 9.51
C VAL A 19 -5.08 16.27 10.88
N GLY A 20 -3.76 16.45 10.88
CA GLY A 20 -2.99 16.66 12.10
C GLY A 20 -3.28 18.02 12.73
N VAL A 21 -2.75 18.26 13.93
CA VAL A 21 -2.99 19.51 14.68
C VAL A 21 -2.60 20.75 13.86
N CYS A 22 -1.48 20.69 13.12
CA CYS A 22 -1.00 21.75 12.24
C CYS A 22 -1.38 21.52 10.76
N GLY A 23 -2.37 20.66 10.49
CA GLY A 23 -2.83 20.33 9.15
C GLY A 23 -2.14 19.10 8.54
N ARG A 24 -2.27 18.94 7.21
CA ARG A 24 -1.75 17.77 6.47
C ARG A 24 -0.26 17.83 6.17
N LEU A 25 0.28 19.05 6.04
CA LEU A 25 1.70 19.27 5.77
C LEU A 25 2.58 18.82 6.93
N ASP A 26 2.06 18.98 8.15
CA ASP A 26 2.71 18.55 9.39
C ASP A 26 2.99 17.04 9.38
N ILE A 27 1.93 16.24 9.15
CA ILE A 27 2.01 14.78 9.01
C ILE A 27 2.96 14.38 7.87
N ASN A 28 2.87 15.03 6.70
CA ASN A 28 3.66 14.68 5.52
C ASN A 28 5.16 15.05 5.63
N SER A 29 5.56 15.80 6.65
CA SER A 29 6.96 16.22 6.86
C SER A 29 7.66 15.47 7.98
N ASN A 30 7.10 14.34 8.41
CA ASN A 30 7.47 13.61 9.63
C ASN A 30 7.49 14.56 10.83
N TYR A 31 6.43 15.36 11.00
CA TYR A 31 6.30 16.35 12.09
C TYR A 31 7.48 17.32 12.18
N GLY A 32 8.01 17.74 11.03
CA GLY A 32 9.14 18.66 10.94
C GLY A 32 10.53 18.01 11.12
N LEU A 33 10.63 16.72 11.45
CA LEU A 33 11.91 16.01 11.62
C LEU A 33 12.80 16.13 10.39
N ARG A 34 12.22 16.06 9.19
CA ARG A 34 12.96 16.22 7.93
C ARG A 34 13.76 17.53 7.89
N ARG A 35 13.18 18.64 8.37
CA ARG A 35 13.84 19.95 8.34
C ARG A 35 14.86 20.12 9.46
N SER A 36 14.60 19.53 10.63
CA SER A 36 15.49 19.66 11.79
C SER A 36 16.69 18.72 11.75
N PHE A 37 16.57 17.58 11.06
CA PHE A 37 17.61 16.54 11.05
C PHE A 37 18.41 16.47 9.75
N LEU A 38 17.76 16.46 8.58
CA LEU A 38 18.47 16.26 7.31
C LEU A 38 19.15 17.56 6.83
N PRO A 39 20.32 17.46 6.17
CA PRO A 39 20.94 18.62 5.55
C PRO A 39 20.00 19.21 4.49
N GLN A 40 19.82 20.53 4.53
CA GLN A 40 19.00 21.25 3.56
C GLN A 40 19.85 21.54 2.33
N GLY A 41 19.74 20.68 1.31
CA GLY A 41 20.43 20.89 0.04
C GLY A 41 19.83 22.05 -0.78
N GLU A 42 20.61 22.55 -1.74
CA GLU A 42 20.20 23.58 -2.72
C GLU A 42 19.04 23.10 -3.63
N ARG A 43 18.86 21.78 -3.76
CA ARG A 43 17.78 21.20 -4.56
C ARG A 43 16.44 21.47 -3.89
N ARG A 44 15.68 22.39 -4.47
CA ARG A 44 14.32 22.74 -4.05
C ARG A 44 13.29 22.43 -5.13
N TYR A 45 12.10 22.04 -4.69
CA TYR A 45 10.92 22.03 -5.55
C TYR A 45 10.44 23.47 -5.73
N ILE A 46 10.31 23.91 -6.98
CA ILE A 46 9.79 25.21 -7.39
C ILE A 46 8.57 24.93 -8.26
N PRO A 47 7.35 25.08 -7.72
CA PRO A 47 6.12 24.75 -8.43
C PRO A 47 6.16 25.22 -9.89
N LEU A 48 5.75 24.35 -10.81
CA LEU A 48 5.71 24.57 -12.26
C LEU A 48 7.06 24.58 -12.99
N GLN A 49 8.21 24.49 -12.30
CA GLN A 49 9.53 24.39 -12.94
C GLN A 49 10.07 22.96 -13.04
N GLN A 50 9.72 22.09 -12.09
CA GLN A 50 10.14 20.67 -12.18
C GLN A 50 9.25 19.88 -13.14
N PRO A 51 9.82 18.86 -13.80
CA PRO A 51 9.03 17.93 -14.60
C PRO A 51 7.95 17.26 -13.74
N THR A 52 6.79 17.02 -14.33
CA THR A 52 5.73 16.25 -13.69
C THR A 52 6.18 14.80 -13.50
N ALA A 53 5.58 14.07 -12.55
CA ALA A 53 5.84 12.64 -12.39
C ALA A 53 5.65 11.86 -13.71
N GLN A 54 4.66 12.25 -14.52
CA GLN A 54 4.44 11.68 -15.85
C GLN A 54 5.63 11.92 -16.79
N ARG A 55 6.17 13.15 -16.81
CA ARG A 55 7.34 13.47 -17.64
C ARG A 55 8.58 12.68 -17.20
N VAL A 56 8.83 12.61 -15.89
CA VAL A 56 9.95 11.81 -15.34
C VAL A 56 9.81 10.34 -15.73
N MET A 57 8.62 9.74 -15.58
CA MET A 57 8.40 8.34 -15.98
C MET A 57 8.61 8.14 -17.49
N ILE A 58 8.13 9.05 -18.34
CA ILE A 58 8.36 8.98 -19.79
C ILE A 58 9.85 9.04 -20.10
N ASP A 59 10.58 10.01 -19.56
CA ASP A 59 12.00 10.17 -19.84
C ASP A 59 12.81 8.97 -19.35
N THR A 60 12.57 8.48 -18.13
CA THR A 60 13.26 7.32 -17.55
C THR A 60 12.98 6.03 -18.32
N VAL A 61 11.71 5.71 -18.59
CA VAL A 61 11.33 4.46 -19.25
C VAL A 61 11.70 4.49 -20.74
N SER A 62 11.73 5.67 -21.37
CA SER A 62 12.23 5.80 -22.74
C SER A 62 13.74 5.62 -22.84
N ALA A 63 14.49 5.95 -21.78
CA ALA A 63 15.95 5.83 -21.76
C ALA A 63 16.44 4.38 -21.69
N GLY A 64 15.62 3.46 -21.14
CA GLY A 64 16.00 2.05 -21.09
C GLY A 64 15.10 1.20 -20.20
N ARG A 65 15.56 -0.02 -19.99
CA ARG A 65 14.87 -0.99 -19.15
C ARG A 65 14.72 -0.47 -17.72
N THR A 66 13.51 -0.54 -17.20
CA THR A 66 13.14 0.08 -15.94
C THR A 66 12.35 -0.90 -15.08
N THR A 67 12.69 -0.98 -13.79
CA THR A 67 11.84 -1.62 -12.79
C THR A 67 11.11 -0.56 -11.97
N LEU A 68 9.84 -0.80 -11.67
CA LEU A 68 9.01 0.13 -10.91
C LEU A 68 8.74 -0.40 -9.50
N PHE A 69 8.94 0.47 -8.51
CA PHE A 69 8.50 0.27 -7.13
C PHE A 69 7.28 1.14 -6.86
N VAL A 70 6.16 0.52 -6.51
CA VAL A 70 4.88 1.19 -6.30
C VAL A 70 4.44 0.97 -4.85
N ILE A 71 4.81 1.93 -4.00
CA ILE A 71 4.57 1.96 -2.55
C ILE A 71 3.49 2.99 -2.16
N GLY A 72 2.71 3.45 -3.14
CA GLY A 72 1.63 4.41 -2.94
C GLY A 72 0.47 4.08 -3.88
N SER A 73 -0.46 5.01 -4.07
CA SER A 73 -1.53 4.83 -5.06
C SER A 73 -0.95 4.60 -6.47
N HIS A 74 -1.51 3.64 -7.20
CA HIS A 74 -1.07 3.25 -8.54
C HIS A 74 -1.36 4.29 -9.63
N THR A 75 -2.00 5.41 -9.28
CA THR A 75 -2.52 6.45 -10.19
C THR A 75 -1.50 6.87 -11.24
N ASN A 76 -0.28 7.20 -10.82
CA ASN A 76 0.76 7.69 -11.72
C ASN A 76 1.16 6.62 -12.75
N VAL A 77 1.37 5.39 -12.29
CA VAL A 77 1.76 4.27 -13.17
C VAL A 77 0.62 3.92 -14.12
N ALA A 78 -0.63 3.84 -13.64
CA ALA A 78 -1.77 3.57 -14.50
C ALA A 78 -1.93 4.63 -15.60
N LEU A 79 -1.83 5.92 -15.26
CA LEU A 79 -1.89 7.01 -16.24
C LEU A 79 -0.77 6.89 -17.27
N PHE A 80 0.46 6.61 -16.83
CA PHE A 80 1.60 6.40 -17.71
C PHE A 80 1.35 5.25 -18.69
N LEU A 81 0.91 4.08 -18.19
CA LEU A 81 0.65 2.88 -18.98
C LEU A 81 -0.49 3.05 -19.99
N MET A 82 -1.54 3.80 -19.62
CA MET A 82 -2.68 4.09 -20.50
C MET A 82 -2.32 5.10 -21.59
N THR A 83 -1.47 6.08 -21.30
CA THR A 83 -1.11 7.16 -22.24
C THR A 83 0.10 6.83 -23.11
N ASN A 84 0.99 5.95 -22.64
CA ASN A 84 2.21 5.54 -23.33
C ASN A 84 2.29 4.01 -23.48
N PRO A 85 1.32 3.36 -24.15
CA PRO A 85 1.27 1.91 -24.23
C PRO A 85 2.50 1.28 -24.92
N HIS A 86 3.14 2.03 -25.82
CA HIS A 86 4.36 1.60 -26.52
C HIS A 86 5.60 1.54 -25.62
N LEU A 87 5.59 2.21 -24.46
CA LEU A 87 6.70 2.19 -23.50
C LEU A 87 6.57 1.06 -22.47
N LYS A 88 5.45 0.33 -22.45
CA LYS A 88 5.25 -0.81 -21.52
C LYS A 88 6.33 -1.87 -21.65
N THR A 89 6.83 -2.10 -22.86
CA THR A 89 7.86 -3.10 -23.18
C THR A 89 9.21 -2.79 -22.56
N ASN A 90 9.44 -1.54 -22.13
CA ASN A 90 10.67 -1.14 -21.43
C ASN A 90 10.55 -1.34 -19.91
N ILE A 91 9.37 -1.67 -19.38
CA ILE A 91 9.21 -1.97 -17.96
C ILE A 91 9.40 -3.47 -17.76
N GLU A 92 10.45 -3.86 -17.06
CA GLU A 92 10.78 -5.26 -16.81
C GLU A 92 9.88 -5.87 -15.73
N HIS A 93 9.66 -5.13 -14.64
CA HIS A 93 8.93 -5.63 -13.48
C HIS A 93 8.28 -4.49 -12.69
N ILE A 94 7.16 -4.80 -12.03
CA ILE A 94 6.50 -3.91 -11.08
C ILE A 94 6.43 -4.58 -9.71
N TYR A 95 7.14 -4.04 -8.73
CA TYR A 95 7.04 -4.42 -7.33
C TYR A 95 6.06 -3.48 -6.64
N SER A 96 4.98 -4.03 -6.09
CA SER A 96 3.89 -3.24 -5.51
C SER A 96 3.63 -3.63 -4.07
N MET A 97 3.57 -2.63 -3.18
CA MET A 97 3.01 -2.79 -1.84
C MET A 97 1.53 -2.41 -1.87
N GLY A 98 0.71 -3.20 -1.19
CA GLY A 98 -0.67 -2.85 -0.88
C GLY A 98 -1.66 -3.96 -1.15
N GLY A 99 -2.92 -3.70 -0.82
CA GLY A 99 -3.98 -4.70 -0.88
C GLY A 99 -3.91 -5.74 0.24
N GLY A 100 -4.92 -6.60 0.28
CA GLY A 100 -4.97 -7.78 1.14
C GLY A 100 -5.83 -8.84 0.45
N VAL A 101 -5.27 -10.01 0.19
CA VAL A 101 -5.95 -11.09 -0.55
C VAL A 101 -6.78 -11.94 0.42
N ARG A 102 -6.07 -12.53 1.38
CA ARG A 102 -6.53 -13.39 2.48
C ARG A 102 -6.16 -12.80 3.84
N SER A 103 -5.64 -11.56 3.87
CA SER A 103 -5.18 -10.90 5.08
C SER A 103 -6.23 -10.93 6.19
N LYS A 104 -5.74 -11.10 7.40
CA LYS A 104 -6.46 -10.89 8.64
C LYS A 104 -5.65 -9.87 9.41
N ASN A 105 -6.27 -8.76 9.79
CA ASN A 105 -5.63 -7.76 10.61
C ASN A 105 -5.60 -8.27 12.06
N PRO A 106 -4.41 -8.54 12.64
CA PRO A 106 -4.31 -8.94 14.04
C PRO A 106 -4.55 -7.78 15.01
N THR A 107 -4.57 -6.54 14.51
CA THR A 107 -4.61 -5.32 15.33
C THR A 107 -6.04 -4.89 15.66
N GLY A 108 -6.20 -4.17 16.76
CA GLY A 108 -7.49 -3.75 17.27
C GLY A 108 -8.21 -4.79 18.12
N CYS A 109 -7.55 -5.90 18.49
CA CYS A 109 -8.04 -6.81 19.52
C CYS A 109 -7.58 -6.29 20.89
N CYS A 110 -8.46 -6.31 21.88
CA CYS A 110 -8.10 -6.00 23.26
C CYS A 110 -7.05 -7.01 23.72
N PRO A 111 -5.99 -6.59 24.44
CA PRO A 111 -5.01 -7.53 24.99
C PRO A 111 -5.70 -8.65 25.77
N PRO A 112 -5.19 -9.89 25.75
CA PRO A 112 -5.77 -11.01 26.50
C PRO A 112 -5.99 -10.70 27.98
N ASP A 113 -5.12 -9.87 28.56
CA ASP A 113 -5.15 -9.48 29.98
C ASP A 113 -6.06 -8.27 30.26
N ALA A 114 -6.66 -7.67 29.23
CA ALA A 114 -7.62 -6.59 29.39
C ALA A 114 -9.02 -7.16 29.65
N ALA A 115 -9.26 -7.62 30.87
CA ALA A 115 -10.60 -7.70 31.48
C ALA A 115 -11.23 -6.31 31.69
N ASN A 116 -10.92 -5.36 30.80
CA ASN A 116 -11.36 -3.98 30.85
C ASN A 116 -12.60 -3.84 29.96
N PRO A 117 -13.80 -3.66 30.53
CA PRO A 117 -15.05 -3.51 29.78
C PRO A 117 -15.09 -2.25 28.89
N SER A 118 -14.09 -1.36 28.98
CA SER A 118 -13.94 -0.19 28.10
C SER A 118 -13.24 -0.49 26.77
N CYS A 119 -12.55 -1.62 26.64
CA CYS A 119 -11.87 -1.96 25.39
C CYS A 119 -12.88 -2.54 24.39
N LYS A 120 -13.25 -1.73 23.39
CA LYS A 120 -14.08 -2.16 22.26
C LYS A 120 -13.16 -2.44 21.07
N PRO A 121 -13.03 -3.70 20.61
CA PRO A 121 -12.25 -4.02 19.42
C PRO A 121 -12.81 -3.25 18.21
N ARG A 122 -12.08 -2.26 17.69
CA ARG A 122 -12.58 -1.44 16.58
C ARG A 122 -12.32 -2.07 15.21
N GLN A 123 -11.20 -2.79 15.04
CA GLN A 123 -10.72 -3.29 13.73
C GLN A 123 -10.25 -4.75 13.73
N CYS A 124 -10.45 -5.46 14.85
CA CYS A 124 -9.98 -6.84 15.02
C CYS A 124 -10.57 -7.77 13.95
N GLY A 125 -9.69 -8.48 13.23
CA GLY A 125 -10.07 -9.46 12.22
C GLY A 125 -10.61 -8.87 10.91
N ASP A 126 -10.54 -7.56 10.72
CA ASP A 126 -10.80 -6.94 9.41
C ASP A 126 -9.70 -7.33 8.41
N ARG A 127 -10.01 -7.36 7.11
CA ARG A 127 -9.02 -7.75 6.09
C ARG A 127 -8.18 -6.58 5.61
N GLY A 128 -8.77 -5.39 5.68
CA GLY A 128 -8.16 -4.13 5.29
C GLY A 128 -7.51 -3.39 6.46
N ASN A 129 -6.97 -2.21 6.15
CA ASN A 129 -6.35 -1.32 7.15
C ASN A 129 -6.91 0.11 7.13
N LEU A 130 -8.03 0.38 6.44
CA LEU A 130 -8.62 1.73 6.37
C LEU A 130 -9.13 2.24 7.72
N PHE A 131 -8.25 2.82 8.54
CA PHE A 131 -8.62 3.18 9.92
C PHE A 131 -9.67 4.29 10.02
N THR A 132 -9.86 5.11 8.98
CA THR A 132 -10.92 6.12 8.88
C THR A 132 -12.21 5.63 8.22
N ALA A 133 -12.21 4.42 7.65
CA ALA A 133 -13.31 3.89 6.84
C ALA A 133 -13.71 2.44 7.19
N TYR A 134 -13.15 1.82 8.23
CA TYR A 134 -13.40 0.39 8.54
C TYR A 134 -14.89 0.06 8.76
N THR A 135 -15.67 1.02 9.27
CA THR A 135 -17.14 0.86 9.45
C THR A 135 -17.93 0.89 8.14
N SER A 136 -17.34 1.37 7.03
CA SER A 136 -17.95 1.40 5.70
C SER A 136 -17.29 0.40 4.73
N ASN A 137 -15.98 0.16 4.89
CA ASN A 137 -15.16 -0.73 4.08
C ASN A 137 -14.03 -1.37 4.92
N PRO A 138 -14.29 -2.54 5.54
CA PRO A 138 -13.30 -3.26 6.34
C PRO A 138 -12.35 -4.15 5.51
N TYR A 139 -12.39 -4.06 4.18
CA TYR A 139 -11.70 -5.01 3.30
C TYR A 139 -10.53 -4.43 2.53
N ALA A 140 -10.52 -3.12 2.30
CA ALA A 140 -9.54 -2.48 1.45
C ALA A 140 -8.29 -2.05 2.21
N GLU A 141 -7.19 -1.95 1.48
CA GLU A 141 -5.93 -1.36 1.95
C GLU A 141 -5.80 0.06 1.35
N PHE A 142 -5.12 0.97 2.04
CA PHE A 142 -5.01 2.39 1.66
C PHE A 142 -4.55 2.66 0.23
N ASN A 143 -3.44 2.07 -0.22
CA ASN A 143 -2.91 2.29 -1.57
C ASN A 143 -3.90 1.84 -2.64
N MET A 144 -4.55 0.70 -2.42
CA MET A 144 -5.59 0.19 -3.33
C MET A 144 -6.89 0.99 -3.26
N PHE A 145 -7.30 1.44 -2.08
CA PHE A 145 -8.52 2.24 -1.89
C PHE A 145 -8.40 3.64 -2.51
N ALA A 146 -7.20 4.22 -2.45
CA ALA A 146 -6.91 5.54 -3.00
C ALA A 146 -7.23 5.63 -4.49
N ASP A 147 -6.86 4.61 -5.27
CA ASP A 147 -7.25 4.48 -6.68
C ASP A 147 -7.36 3.01 -7.14
N PRO A 148 -8.52 2.36 -6.91
CA PRO A 148 -8.71 0.95 -7.25
C PRO A 148 -8.68 0.69 -8.75
N PHE A 149 -9.12 1.67 -9.56
CA PHE A 149 -9.11 1.52 -11.00
C PHE A 149 -7.67 1.58 -11.52
N ALA A 150 -6.83 2.45 -10.97
CA ALA A 150 -5.40 2.43 -11.26
C ALA A 150 -4.75 1.10 -10.86
N ALA A 151 -5.05 0.60 -9.66
CA ALA A 151 -4.54 -0.70 -9.20
C ALA A 151 -4.98 -1.86 -10.11
N TYR A 152 -6.20 -1.82 -10.62
CA TYR A 152 -6.68 -2.74 -11.66
C TYR A 152 -5.83 -2.60 -12.94
N GLN A 153 -5.69 -1.38 -13.48
CA GLN A 153 -4.95 -1.13 -14.73
C GLN A 153 -3.48 -1.55 -14.66
N VAL A 154 -2.78 -1.28 -13.55
CA VAL A 154 -1.37 -1.67 -13.39
C VAL A 154 -1.23 -3.20 -13.39
N ARG A 155 -2.12 -3.90 -12.71
CA ARG A 155 -2.07 -5.36 -12.61
C ARG A 155 -2.43 -6.04 -13.93
N HIS A 156 -3.37 -5.47 -14.68
CA HIS A 156 -3.79 -5.96 -16.00
C HIS A 156 -2.95 -5.39 -17.15
N SER A 157 -1.78 -4.81 -16.84
CA SER A 157 -0.94 -4.16 -17.83
C SER A 157 -0.24 -5.13 -18.79
N GLY A 158 -0.11 -6.40 -18.39
CA GLY A 158 0.70 -7.43 -19.06
C GLY A 158 2.16 -7.44 -18.62
N ILE A 159 2.57 -6.52 -17.75
CA ILE A 159 3.91 -6.46 -17.17
C ILE A 159 3.98 -7.40 -15.95
N PRO A 160 5.08 -8.15 -15.73
CA PRO A 160 5.27 -8.92 -14.50
C PRO A 160 5.08 -8.08 -13.24
N VAL A 161 4.25 -8.58 -12.32
CA VAL A 161 3.97 -7.91 -11.04
C VAL A 161 4.29 -8.84 -9.87
N THR A 162 5.02 -8.31 -8.90
CA THR A 162 5.14 -8.91 -7.55
C THR A 162 4.36 -8.05 -6.56
N LEU A 163 3.44 -8.68 -5.82
CA LEU A 163 2.62 -8.03 -4.81
C LEU A 163 3.11 -8.41 -3.40
N VAL A 164 3.32 -7.39 -2.57
CA VAL A 164 3.54 -7.52 -1.12
C VAL A 164 2.32 -6.93 -0.40
N PRO A 165 1.31 -7.77 -0.10
CA PRO A 165 0.06 -7.34 0.51
C PRO A 165 0.10 -7.38 2.04
N LEU A 166 -0.99 -6.92 2.66
CA LEU A 166 -1.24 -7.03 4.11
C LEU A 166 -1.17 -8.47 4.64
N ASP A 167 -1.34 -9.49 3.80
CA ASP A 167 -1.23 -10.89 4.19
C ASP A 167 0.13 -11.20 4.82
N VAL A 168 1.20 -10.70 4.20
CA VAL A 168 2.56 -10.91 4.66
C VAL A 168 3.03 -9.79 5.59
N THR A 169 2.72 -8.52 5.30
CA THR A 169 3.26 -7.42 6.09
C THR A 169 2.69 -7.40 7.50
N ASN A 170 1.43 -7.84 7.70
CA ASN A 170 0.85 -7.97 9.04
C ASN A 170 1.53 -9.07 9.89
N SER A 171 2.41 -9.87 9.29
CA SER A 171 3.22 -10.87 10.01
C SER A 171 4.61 -10.36 10.42
N ILE A 172 4.92 -9.09 10.16
CA ILE A 172 6.20 -8.43 10.43
C ILE A 172 5.98 -7.12 11.20
N PRO A 173 5.44 -7.18 12.43
CA PRO A 173 5.33 -6.01 13.27
C PRO A 173 6.72 -5.53 13.66
N VAL A 174 6.92 -4.22 13.77
CA VAL A 174 8.11 -3.63 14.37
C VAL A 174 8.12 -4.02 15.85
N SER A 175 8.78 -5.12 16.21
CA SER A 175 8.75 -5.63 17.58
C SER A 175 9.57 -4.74 18.50
N LYS A 176 9.38 -4.90 19.82
CA LYS A 176 10.17 -4.16 20.80
C LYS A 176 11.65 -4.49 20.66
N GLU A 177 11.97 -5.76 20.46
CA GLU A 177 13.34 -6.26 20.30
C GLU A 177 14.01 -5.62 19.08
N PHE A 178 13.31 -5.58 17.93
CA PHE A 178 13.81 -4.91 16.73
C PHE A 178 14.00 -3.41 16.95
N PHE A 179 13.02 -2.75 17.59
CA PHE A 179 13.11 -1.32 17.88
C PHE A 179 14.30 -1.01 18.78
N ASP A 180 14.48 -1.73 19.89
CA ASP A 180 15.60 -1.58 20.81
C ASP A 180 16.93 -1.88 20.10
N ALA A 181 16.99 -2.92 19.26
CA ALA A 181 18.18 -3.22 18.47
C ALA A 181 18.52 -2.08 17.51
N PHE A 182 17.53 -1.54 16.78
CA PHE A 182 17.73 -0.41 15.89
C PHE A 182 18.12 0.84 16.66
N GLU A 183 17.65 1.03 17.90
CA GLU A 183 18.08 2.12 18.77
C GLU A 183 19.59 2.09 19.00
N GLN A 184 20.15 0.90 19.25
CA GLN A 184 21.59 0.71 19.51
C GLN A 184 22.44 0.75 18.23
N GLN A 185 21.83 0.74 17.05
CA GLN A 185 22.45 0.43 15.77
C GLN A 185 22.20 1.54 14.73
N GLN A 186 22.73 2.74 15.00
CA GLN A 186 22.53 3.95 14.17
C GLN A 186 23.85 4.64 13.81
N GLU A 187 24.78 3.90 13.21
CA GLU A 187 26.12 4.42 12.90
C GLU A 187 26.11 5.46 11.77
N THR A 188 25.09 5.45 10.90
CA THR A 188 24.94 6.38 9.78
C THR A 188 23.90 7.47 10.04
N PHE A 189 24.03 8.62 9.38
CA PHE A 189 23.02 9.69 9.47
C PHE A 189 21.66 9.22 8.92
N GLU A 190 21.67 8.40 7.88
CA GLU A 190 20.49 7.79 7.29
C GLU A 190 19.78 6.88 8.30
N ALA A 191 20.52 6.02 9.01
CA ALA A 191 19.96 5.17 10.05
C ALA A 191 19.37 5.97 11.22
N GLN A 192 20.08 7.01 11.67
CA GLN A 192 19.58 7.92 12.70
C GLN A 192 18.29 8.61 12.28
N TYR A 193 18.18 9.06 11.02
CA TYR A 193 16.96 9.67 10.49
C TYR A 193 15.80 8.67 10.43
N CYS A 194 16.08 7.46 9.94
CA CYS A 194 15.10 6.38 9.86
C CYS A 194 14.59 5.99 11.26
N PHE A 195 15.49 5.79 12.22
CA PHE A 195 15.11 5.48 13.60
C PHE A 195 14.32 6.62 14.23
N ARG A 196 14.77 7.88 14.12
CA ARG A 196 14.02 9.04 14.64
C ARG A 196 12.62 9.16 14.03
N SER A 197 12.47 8.84 12.75
CA SER A 197 11.15 8.83 12.09
C SER A 197 10.25 7.71 12.64
N LEU A 198 10.83 6.54 12.90
CA LEU A 198 10.14 5.40 13.52
C LEU A 198 9.77 5.71 14.98
N GLU A 199 10.67 6.35 15.72
CA GLU A 199 10.49 6.79 17.10
C GLU A 199 9.33 7.78 17.23
N LEU A 200 9.26 8.80 16.37
CA LEU A 200 8.13 9.72 16.33
C LEU A 200 6.81 9.00 16.04
N THR A 201 6.86 7.97 15.20
CA THR A 201 5.69 7.16 14.90
C THR A 201 5.25 6.35 16.12
N ARG A 202 6.20 5.73 16.85
CA ARG A 202 5.96 5.06 18.14
C ARG A 202 5.29 6.01 19.13
N ASP A 203 5.84 7.21 19.31
CA ASP A 203 5.38 8.17 20.33
C ASP A 203 3.99 8.75 20.03
N THR A 204 3.62 8.80 18.76
CA THR A 204 2.29 9.25 18.33
C THR A 204 1.29 8.10 18.18
N TRP A 205 1.73 6.86 18.39
CA TRP A 205 0.88 5.67 18.33
C TRP A 205 0.13 5.43 19.66
N PHE A 206 -0.81 4.48 19.64
CA PHE A 206 -1.61 4.12 20.81
C PHE A 206 -0.82 3.27 21.83
N GLY A 207 0.17 3.86 22.49
CA GLY A 207 1.02 3.21 23.49
C GLY A 207 1.75 1.97 22.93
N ASP A 208 1.88 0.93 23.76
CA ASP A 208 2.60 -0.31 23.39
C ASP A 208 1.95 -1.10 22.24
N GLN A 209 0.76 -0.70 21.76
CA GLN A 209 0.19 -1.28 20.55
C GLN A 209 1.08 -1.05 19.33
N PHE A 210 1.96 -0.05 19.33
CA PHE A 210 2.92 0.17 18.25
C PHE A 210 3.66 -1.12 17.88
N TYR A 211 4.20 -1.83 18.89
CA TYR A 211 5.02 -3.01 18.67
C TYR A 211 4.27 -4.23 18.13
N THR A 212 2.94 -4.15 18.07
CA THR A 212 2.07 -5.22 17.60
C THR A 212 1.19 -4.81 16.42
N SER A 213 1.19 -3.53 16.05
CA SER A 213 0.28 -2.97 15.05
C SER A 213 0.89 -2.03 14.02
N TYR A 214 2.14 -1.63 14.21
CA TYR A 214 2.93 -0.98 13.18
C TYR A 214 3.81 -2.01 12.49
N PHE A 215 3.73 -2.11 11.17
CA PHE A 215 4.37 -3.19 10.40
C PHE A 215 5.38 -2.66 9.40
N MET A 216 6.36 -3.50 9.04
CA MET A 216 7.27 -3.21 7.93
C MET A 216 6.55 -3.39 6.59
N TRP A 217 5.79 -2.37 6.15
CA TRP A 217 5.09 -2.39 4.87
C TRP A 217 6.06 -2.18 3.70
N ASP A 218 6.32 -0.92 3.35
CA ASP A 218 7.08 -0.53 2.16
C ASP A 218 8.53 -1.04 2.21
N SER A 219 9.16 -1.01 3.39
CA SER A 219 10.51 -1.53 3.58
C SER A 219 10.61 -3.03 3.27
N PHE A 220 9.57 -3.81 3.60
CA PHE A 220 9.57 -5.25 3.32
C PHE A 220 9.41 -5.53 1.82
N LEU A 221 8.65 -4.70 1.09
CA LEU A 221 8.63 -4.75 -0.38
C LEU A 221 10.04 -4.62 -0.94
N SER A 222 10.83 -3.68 -0.44
CA SER A 222 12.21 -3.48 -0.89
C SER A 222 13.07 -4.72 -0.68
N GLY A 223 12.99 -5.36 0.49
CA GLY A 223 13.71 -6.62 0.76
C GLY A 223 13.28 -7.73 -0.20
N VAL A 224 11.97 -7.95 -0.37
CA VAL A 224 11.45 -8.96 -1.29
C VAL A 224 11.92 -8.70 -2.73
N ALA A 225 11.86 -7.44 -3.17
CA ALA A 225 12.27 -7.04 -4.51
C ALA A 225 13.76 -7.27 -4.76
N ILE A 226 14.62 -6.82 -3.84
CA ILE A 226 16.08 -6.97 -3.95
C ILE A 226 16.47 -8.46 -3.97
N SER A 227 15.88 -9.29 -3.11
CA SER A 227 16.14 -10.74 -3.11
C SER A 227 15.78 -11.40 -4.45
N ILE A 228 14.66 -10.99 -5.08
CA ILE A 228 14.31 -11.47 -6.43
C ILE A 228 15.32 -10.99 -7.47
N MET A 229 15.69 -9.70 -7.44
CA MET A 229 16.64 -9.11 -8.40
C MET A 229 18.03 -9.74 -8.33
N GLN A 230 18.49 -10.09 -7.12
CA GLN A 230 19.81 -10.71 -6.92
C GLN A 230 19.88 -12.15 -7.41
N HIS A 231 18.77 -12.88 -7.42
CA HIS A 231 18.74 -14.32 -7.73
C HIS A 231 18.21 -14.64 -9.13
N GLY A 232 17.67 -13.65 -9.84
CA GLY A 232 17.16 -13.77 -11.21
C GLY A 232 16.01 -14.77 -11.37
N ASP A 233 15.68 -15.11 -12.62
CA ASP A 233 14.61 -16.08 -12.95
C ASP A 233 14.94 -17.52 -12.54
N SER A 234 16.19 -17.80 -12.16
CA SER A 234 16.71 -19.13 -11.80
C SER A 234 16.10 -19.73 -10.53
N TYR A 235 15.45 -18.92 -9.68
CA TYR A 235 15.04 -19.33 -8.35
C TYR A 235 13.54 -19.62 -8.18
N LEU A 236 12.78 -19.94 -9.24
CA LEU A 236 11.42 -20.54 -9.15
C LEU A 236 10.43 -19.89 -8.13
N GLY A 237 10.56 -18.58 -7.85
CA GLY A 237 9.74 -17.90 -6.84
C GLY A 237 10.23 -18.05 -5.38
N GLU A 238 11.42 -18.57 -5.13
CA GLU A 238 12.08 -18.49 -3.83
C GLU A 238 12.49 -17.05 -3.52
N ASN A 239 12.36 -16.68 -2.26
CA ASN A 239 12.73 -15.37 -1.74
C ASN A 239 13.30 -15.56 -0.34
N GLU A 240 14.36 -14.81 -0.01
CA GLU A 240 15.05 -14.91 1.29
C GLU A 240 14.13 -14.53 2.46
N PHE A 241 13.20 -13.59 2.22
CA PHE A 241 12.41 -12.98 3.27
C PHE A 241 10.95 -13.44 3.28
N ALA A 242 10.46 -14.02 2.18
CA ALA A 242 9.06 -14.40 2.03
C ALA A 242 8.87 -15.78 1.38
N GLU A 243 7.76 -16.43 1.73
CA GLU A 243 7.16 -17.49 0.94
C GLU A 243 6.32 -16.84 -0.17
N MET A 244 6.59 -17.19 -1.43
CA MET A 244 5.90 -16.61 -2.59
C MET A 244 4.95 -17.63 -3.22
N GLU A 245 3.80 -17.16 -3.71
CA GLU A 245 2.80 -17.98 -4.39
C GLU A 245 2.24 -17.21 -5.59
N TYR A 246 2.13 -17.86 -6.75
CA TYR A 246 1.39 -17.28 -7.87
C TYR A 246 -0.11 -17.41 -7.64
N LEU A 247 -0.80 -16.27 -7.57
CA LEU A 247 -2.24 -16.21 -7.37
C LEU A 247 -2.94 -15.53 -8.53
N ASN A 248 -4.12 -16.04 -8.87
CA ASN A 248 -5.05 -15.35 -9.77
C ASN A 248 -5.85 -14.34 -8.96
N ILE A 249 -5.53 -13.05 -9.14
CA ILE A 249 -6.12 -11.96 -8.37
C ILE A 249 -6.58 -10.81 -9.25
N THR A 250 -7.55 -10.05 -8.76
CA THR A 250 -8.04 -8.81 -9.37
C THR A 250 -8.35 -7.76 -8.31
N ALA A 251 -8.43 -6.50 -8.71
CA ALA A 251 -8.82 -5.40 -7.82
C ALA A 251 -10.30 -5.08 -7.97
N VAL A 252 -11.04 -5.06 -6.87
CA VAL A 252 -12.45 -4.70 -6.86
C VAL A 252 -12.56 -3.18 -7.03
N THR A 253 -13.08 -2.72 -8.17
CA THR A 253 -13.17 -1.29 -8.48
C THR A 253 -14.51 -0.66 -8.11
N SER A 254 -15.57 -1.46 -8.01
CA SER A 254 -16.93 -1.04 -7.69
C SER A 254 -17.70 -2.15 -6.98
N ASN A 255 -18.78 -1.78 -6.29
CA ASN A 255 -19.62 -2.68 -5.49
C ASN A 255 -20.89 -3.05 -6.26
N GLU A 256 -21.41 -4.25 -6.01
CA GLU A 256 -22.69 -4.68 -6.54
C GLU A 256 -23.87 -3.80 -6.05
N PRO A 257 -24.99 -3.77 -6.80
CA PRO A 257 -25.23 -4.46 -8.07
C PRO A 257 -24.51 -3.81 -9.26
N TYR A 258 -23.98 -4.65 -10.18
CA TYR A 258 -23.36 -4.19 -11.42
C TYR A 258 -24.41 -3.79 -12.47
N GLY A 259 -24.09 -2.82 -13.32
CA GLY A 259 -24.94 -2.34 -14.41
C GLY A 259 -26.06 -1.38 -13.98
N VAL A 260 -26.15 -1.06 -12.69
CA VAL A 260 -27.10 -0.07 -12.18
C VAL A 260 -26.53 1.33 -12.36
N ASN A 261 -27.30 2.19 -13.04
CA ASN A 261 -26.90 3.56 -13.32
C ASN A 261 -27.48 4.52 -12.27
N ASP A 262 -26.83 4.60 -11.11
CA ASP A 262 -27.25 5.41 -9.96
C ASP A 262 -26.53 6.75 -9.84
N GLY A 263 -25.64 7.08 -10.78
CA GLY A 263 -24.84 8.31 -10.75
C GLY A 263 -23.52 8.23 -10.01
N SER A 264 -23.28 7.17 -9.23
CA SER A 264 -22.05 7.06 -8.42
C SER A 264 -20.81 6.78 -9.26
N ASN A 265 -20.96 6.13 -10.42
CA ASN A 265 -19.83 5.64 -11.21
C ASN A 265 -19.47 6.60 -12.37
N PRO A 266 -18.38 7.38 -12.23
CA PRO A 266 -18.02 8.41 -13.22
C PRO A 266 -17.51 7.84 -14.55
N PHE A 267 -17.25 6.54 -14.62
CA PHE A 267 -16.84 5.88 -15.85
C PHE A 267 -18.02 5.58 -16.78
N LEU A 268 -19.23 5.45 -16.23
CA LEU A 268 -20.43 5.08 -16.99
C LEU A 268 -21.52 6.16 -16.97
N TYR A 269 -21.72 6.85 -15.84
CA TYR A 269 -22.82 7.80 -15.68
C TYR A 269 -22.76 8.94 -16.69
N GLY A 270 -23.90 9.24 -17.31
CA GLY A 270 -24.07 10.33 -18.28
C GLY A 270 -23.28 10.16 -19.58
N ARG A 271 -22.81 8.95 -19.90
CA ARG A 271 -21.97 8.70 -21.08
C ARG A 271 -22.60 7.71 -22.04
N ALA A 272 -22.67 8.10 -23.32
CA ALA A 272 -23.06 7.18 -24.40
C ALA A 272 -22.08 6.01 -24.51
N ILE A 273 -20.77 6.32 -24.43
CA ILE A 273 -19.65 5.37 -24.46
C ILE A 273 -18.91 5.44 -23.11
N PRO A 274 -18.81 4.33 -22.35
CA PRO A 274 -18.07 4.30 -21.10
C PRO A 274 -16.60 4.71 -21.27
N LYS A 275 -16.04 5.37 -20.25
CA LYS A 275 -14.59 5.67 -20.22
C LYS A 275 -13.80 4.36 -20.22
N PHE A 276 -12.61 4.39 -20.83
CA PHE A 276 -11.68 3.26 -20.88
C PHE A 276 -12.30 1.98 -21.50
N HIS A 277 -13.32 2.14 -22.35
CA HIS A 277 -14.01 1.03 -23.03
C HIS A 277 -14.56 -0.05 -22.08
N LEU A 278 -14.94 0.36 -20.86
CA LEU A 278 -15.49 -0.56 -19.87
C LEU A 278 -16.86 -1.11 -20.31
N GLN A 279 -17.13 -2.36 -19.95
CA GLN A 279 -18.42 -2.99 -20.21
C GLN A 279 -19.51 -2.42 -19.31
N LYS A 280 -20.67 -2.08 -19.89
CA LYS A 280 -21.79 -1.44 -19.17
C LYS A 280 -22.41 -2.30 -18.06
N ALA A 281 -22.24 -3.61 -18.12
CA ALA A 281 -22.68 -4.57 -17.10
C ALA A 281 -21.53 -5.45 -16.59
N GLY A 282 -20.27 -5.02 -16.76
CA GLY A 282 -19.10 -5.73 -16.25
C GLY A 282 -18.79 -5.38 -14.79
N VAL A 283 -17.74 -5.96 -14.20
CA VAL A 283 -17.43 -5.77 -12.76
C VAL A 283 -17.04 -4.34 -12.36
N HIS A 284 -16.76 -3.50 -13.35
CA HIS A 284 -16.45 -2.07 -13.17
C HIS A 284 -17.70 -1.17 -13.22
N SER A 285 -18.89 -1.75 -13.40
CA SER A 285 -20.14 -1.02 -13.63
C SER A 285 -21.04 -0.89 -12.40
N GLY A 286 -20.49 -1.14 -11.21
CA GLY A 286 -21.24 -1.06 -9.96
C GLY A 286 -21.11 0.29 -9.27
N TYR A 287 -21.57 0.35 -8.02
CA TYR A 287 -21.48 1.52 -7.15
C TYR A 287 -20.02 1.83 -6.79
N VAL A 288 -19.58 3.05 -7.03
CA VAL A 288 -18.21 3.50 -6.72
C VAL A 288 -18.22 4.24 -5.39
N GLN A 289 -17.59 3.66 -4.36
CA GLN A 289 -17.46 4.32 -3.05
C GLN A 289 -16.76 5.67 -3.21
N THR A 290 -17.41 6.77 -2.87
CA THR A 290 -16.84 8.12 -3.10
C THR A 290 -15.92 8.58 -1.97
N GLY A 291 -16.11 8.04 -0.77
CA GLY A 291 -15.27 8.36 0.39
C GLY A 291 -15.45 7.42 1.59
N PRO A 292 -14.71 7.66 2.69
CA PRO A 292 -14.78 6.87 3.92
C PRO A 292 -16.16 6.82 4.58
N GLN A 293 -16.96 7.88 4.45
CA GLN A 293 -18.27 8.04 5.08
C GLN A 293 -19.43 7.90 4.10
N ASP A 294 -19.22 7.20 2.99
CA ASP A 294 -20.23 7.00 1.96
C ASP A 294 -21.48 6.28 2.53
N PRO A 295 -22.67 6.92 2.54
CA PRO A 295 -23.88 6.36 3.12
C PRO A 295 -24.27 5.00 2.53
N PHE A 296 -23.97 4.78 1.24
CA PHE A 296 -24.25 3.50 0.59
C PHE A 296 -23.54 2.36 1.29
N CYS A 297 -22.35 2.58 1.83
CA CYS A 297 -21.49 1.52 2.36
C CYS A 297 -21.87 1.04 3.77
N PHE A 298 -22.74 1.74 4.49
CA PHE A 298 -23.15 1.36 5.84
C PHE A 298 -24.30 0.35 5.84
N VAL A 299 -24.26 -0.57 6.81
CA VAL A 299 -25.32 -1.55 7.04
C VAL A 299 -26.08 -1.17 8.31
N LYS A 300 -27.40 -0.92 8.21
CA LYS A 300 -28.23 -0.57 9.37
C LYS A 300 -28.19 -1.70 10.40
N GLY A 301 -27.83 -1.37 11.65
CA GLY A 301 -27.73 -2.34 12.76
C GLY A 301 -26.47 -3.22 12.73
N GLY A 302 -25.58 -3.06 11.73
CA GLY A 302 -24.31 -3.77 11.63
C GLY A 302 -23.11 -2.92 12.04
N GLY A 303 -22.10 -3.53 12.66
CA GLY A 303 -20.84 -2.87 13.02
C GLY A 303 -19.80 -2.82 11.89
N LYS A 304 -20.02 -3.56 10.79
CA LYS A 304 -19.12 -3.64 9.63
C LYS A 304 -19.82 -3.19 8.36
N GLY A 305 -19.10 -2.43 7.53
CA GLY A 305 -19.63 -1.93 6.26
C GLY A 305 -19.62 -2.98 5.15
N LYS A 306 -20.38 -2.72 4.09
CA LYS A 306 -20.56 -3.66 2.96
C LYS A 306 -19.68 -3.35 1.74
N CYS A 307 -19.06 -2.18 1.67
CA CYS A 307 -18.24 -1.82 0.52
C CYS A 307 -16.91 -2.57 0.53
N GLN A 308 -16.44 -2.93 -0.67
CA GLN A 308 -15.22 -3.69 -0.91
C GLN A 308 -14.34 -3.02 -1.98
N THR A 309 -14.64 -1.78 -2.34
CA THR A 309 -13.83 -1.01 -3.30
C THR A 309 -12.38 -0.92 -2.83
N GLY A 310 -11.41 -1.32 -3.65
CA GLY A 310 -9.99 -1.41 -3.28
C GLY A 310 -9.58 -2.76 -2.66
N ARG A 311 -10.51 -3.68 -2.42
CA ARG A 311 -10.18 -5.05 -2.00
C ARG A 311 -9.48 -5.79 -3.13
N ILE A 312 -8.48 -6.61 -2.79
CA ILE A 312 -7.92 -7.58 -3.73
C ILE A 312 -8.71 -8.89 -3.60
N HIS A 313 -9.30 -9.32 -4.70
CA HIS A 313 -10.10 -10.53 -4.77
C HIS A 313 -9.30 -11.63 -5.46
N GLN A 314 -9.23 -12.81 -4.85
CA GLN A 314 -8.73 -14.02 -5.49
C GLN A 314 -9.89 -14.74 -6.17
N GLY A 315 -9.76 -15.01 -7.46
CA GLY A 315 -10.84 -15.61 -8.25
C GLY A 315 -10.32 -16.32 -9.49
N SER A 316 -11.14 -17.21 -10.04
CA SER A 316 -10.88 -17.95 -11.28
C SER A 316 -11.63 -17.39 -12.49
N ASN A 317 -12.23 -16.20 -12.35
CA ASN A 317 -12.94 -15.54 -13.43
C ASN A 317 -11.94 -14.97 -14.47
N SER A 318 -12.43 -14.67 -15.68
CA SER A 318 -11.63 -14.15 -16.80
C SER A 318 -10.98 -12.77 -16.56
N GLU A 319 -11.23 -12.16 -15.40
CA GLU A 319 -10.73 -10.85 -15.00
C GLU A 319 -9.70 -10.93 -13.88
N ALA A 320 -9.32 -12.13 -13.44
CA ALA A 320 -8.19 -12.33 -12.57
C ALA A 320 -6.93 -12.55 -13.41
N VAL A 321 -5.82 -11.97 -12.97
CA VAL A 321 -4.51 -12.15 -13.60
C VAL A 321 -3.56 -12.81 -12.62
N GLN A 322 -2.66 -13.63 -13.16
CA GLN A 322 -1.66 -14.33 -12.37
C GLN A 322 -0.60 -13.33 -11.90
N VAL A 323 -0.39 -13.25 -10.59
CA VAL A 323 0.56 -12.33 -9.94
C VAL A 323 1.37 -13.12 -8.93
N LEU A 324 2.67 -12.85 -8.81
CA LEU A 324 3.50 -13.40 -7.76
C LEU A 324 3.21 -12.66 -6.45
N VAL A 325 2.74 -13.35 -5.42
CA VAL A 325 2.29 -12.72 -4.17
C VAL A 325 3.10 -13.27 -2.99
N ALA A 326 3.69 -12.37 -2.20
CA ALA A 326 4.29 -12.75 -0.91
C ALA A 326 3.18 -13.12 0.09
N GLN A 327 3.19 -14.37 0.55
CA GLN A 327 2.15 -14.93 1.43
C GLN A 327 2.50 -14.81 2.91
N ARG A 328 3.74 -15.15 3.26
CA ARG A 328 4.21 -15.24 4.65
C ARG A 328 5.66 -14.81 4.75
N ALA A 329 5.99 -14.11 5.82
CA ALA A 329 7.36 -13.70 6.11
C ALA A 329 8.12 -14.88 6.69
N ARG A 330 9.33 -15.12 6.20
CA ARG A 330 10.18 -16.20 6.71
C ARG A 330 10.63 -15.88 8.15
N PRO A 331 10.57 -16.86 9.05
CA PRO A 331 11.16 -16.70 10.37
C PRO A 331 12.68 -16.52 10.24
N ASN A 332 13.30 -16.01 11.30
CA ASN A 332 14.76 -16.02 11.35
C ASN A 332 15.27 -17.46 11.35
N GLN A 333 16.34 -17.72 10.59
CA GLN A 333 16.98 -19.03 10.56
C GLN A 333 17.71 -19.33 11.88
N ASP A 334 18.21 -18.30 12.55
CA ASP A 334 18.75 -18.43 13.91
C ASP A 334 17.62 -18.39 14.93
N VAL A 335 17.30 -19.57 15.49
CA VAL A 335 16.27 -19.75 16.53
C VAL A 335 16.62 -19.08 17.86
N HIS A 336 17.87 -18.70 18.06
CA HIS A 336 18.34 -17.99 19.26
C HIS A 336 18.39 -16.47 19.05
N SER A 337 18.21 -15.99 17.82
CA SER A 337 18.18 -14.56 17.55
C SER A 337 16.97 -13.91 18.23
N PRO A 338 17.13 -12.73 18.86
CA PRO A 338 16.01 -11.95 19.35
C PRO A 338 15.12 -11.43 18.20
N MET A 339 15.63 -11.41 16.96
CA MET A 339 14.87 -11.03 15.78
C MET A 339 14.05 -12.22 15.28
N ASN A 340 12.72 -12.11 15.29
CA ASN A 340 11.83 -13.22 14.91
C ASN A 340 11.62 -13.39 13.38
N ARG A 341 12.18 -12.49 12.55
CA ARG A 341 12.09 -12.54 11.08
C ARG A 341 13.46 -12.37 10.45
N GLN A 342 13.75 -13.13 9.40
CA GLN A 342 14.99 -13.04 8.64
C GLN A 342 15.24 -11.61 8.12
N PHE A 343 14.17 -10.93 7.69
CA PHE A 343 14.25 -9.56 7.17
C PHE A 343 14.83 -8.55 8.17
N PHE A 344 14.61 -8.71 9.48
CA PHE A 344 15.09 -7.75 10.46
C PHE A 344 16.61 -7.71 10.58
N ASN A 345 17.28 -8.86 10.51
CA ASN A 345 18.73 -8.92 10.49
C ASN A 345 19.27 -8.14 9.28
N SER A 346 18.79 -8.48 8.08
CA SER A 346 19.22 -7.81 6.84
C SER A 346 18.93 -6.30 6.87
N PHE A 347 17.78 -5.89 7.39
CA PHE A 347 17.44 -4.47 7.51
C PHE A 347 18.40 -3.71 8.44
N LEU A 348 18.74 -4.30 9.58
CA LEU A 348 19.70 -3.71 10.53
C LEU A 348 21.10 -3.66 9.91
N ASP A 349 21.57 -4.75 9.29
CA ASP A 349 22.90 -4.79 8.66
C ASP A 349 23.07 -3.69 7.59
N VAL A 350 22.06 -3.49 6.74
CA VAL A 350 22.07 -2.43 5.72
C VAL A 350 22.03 -1.03 6.36
N SER A 351 21.31 -0.87 7.48
CA SER A 351 21.19 0.41 8.17
C SER A 351 22.45 0.78 8.94
N VAL A 352 23.13 -0.21 9.54
CA VAL A 352 24.33 -0.04 10.35
C VAL A 352 25.57 0.18 9.49
N GLY A 353 25.69 -0.51 8.36
CA GLY A 353 26.81 -0.28 7.47
C GLY A 353 27.15 -1.49 6.63
N LEU A 354 26.86 -1.40 5.34
CA LEU A 354 27.63 -1.98 4.25
C LEU A 354 27.21 -1.31 2.93
N LEU A 355 27.35 0.01 2.86
CA LEU A 355 27.73 0.66 1.60
C LEU A 355 29.26 0.72 1.59
N LEU A 356 29.89 -0.42 1.31
CA LEU A 356 31.27 -0.47 0.84
C LEU A 356 31.27 -0.59 -0.68
#